data_AF-A0A453J5D3-F1
#
_entry.id   AF-A0A453J5D3-F1
#
_cell.length_a   1.000
_cell.length_b   1.000
_cell.length_c   1.000
_cell.angle_alpha   90.00
_cell.angle_beta   90.00
_cell.angle_gamma   90.00
#
_symmetry.space_group_name_H-M   'P 1'
#
loop_
_entity.id
_entity.type
_entity.pdbx_description
1 polymer ?
#
loop_
_entity_poly.entity_id
_entity_poly.type
_entity_poly.pdbx_seq_one_letter_code
_entity_poly.pdbx_strand_id
1 'polypeptide(L)'
;AATRQIYLGVLLLLAVAASTTSGAAAFGLPRGLRPGHCASVFRTYDTVSPFMTGNTTAIHLGNTKSCVAGYGGRLDPHTAYQFCIPSWVVFTDNGTLVGEAAMNHAAVRPGTAVSGFKRLLGIRQ
;
A
#
# COMPACT_ATOMS: atom_id res chain seq x y z
N ALA A 1 28.48 32.99 -3.93
CA ALA A 1 28.86 31.56 -4.08
C ALA A 1 27.96 30.63 -3.27
N ALA A 2 27.74 30.88 -1.97
CA ALA A 2 26.93 30.03 -1.08
C ALA A 2 25.46 29.86 -1.51
N THR A 3 24.78 30.94 -1.93
CA THR A 3 23.35 30.90 -2.31
C THR A 3 23.08 29.96 -3.48
N ARG A 4 23.97 29.94 -4.48
CA ARG A 4 23.85 29.07 -5.65
C ARG A 4 24.02 27.58 -5.30
N GLN A 5 24.81 27.26 -4.29
CA GLN A 5 24.93 25.88 -3.79
C GLN A 5 23.69 25.43 -3.00
N ILE A 6 23.06 26.34 -2.24
CA ILE A 6 21.82 26.04 -1.53
C ILE A 6 20.69 25.75 -2.53
N TYR A 7 20.55 26.56 -3.58
CA TYR A 7 19.55 26.31 -4.62
C TYR A 7 19.79 25.00 -5.36
N LEU A 8 21.05 24.67 -5.68
CA LEU A 8 21.38 23.38 -6.30
C LEU A 8 21.02 22.21 -5.38
N GLY A 9 21.30 22.32 -4.07
CA GLY A 9 20.96 21.30 -3.09
C GLY A 9 19.45 21.08 -2.97
N VAL A 10 18.67 22.16 -2.86
CA VAL A 10 17.20 22.09 -2.79
C VAL A 10 16.61 21.51 -4.09
N LEU A 11 17.13 21.91 -5.25
CA LEU A 11 16.68 21.38 -6.54
C LEU A 11 16.99 19.88 -6.67
N LEU A 12 18.15 19.44 -6.18
CA LEU A 12 18.53 18.04 -6.17
C LEU A 12 17.65 17.22 -5.21
N LEU A 13 17.34 17.75 -4.02
CA LEU A 13 16.39 17.11 -3.09
C LEU A 13 14.99 16.98 -3.69
N LEU A 14 14.49 18.01 -4.37
CA LEU A 14 13.20 17.97 -5.05
C LEU A 14 13.19 16.97 -6.23
N ALA A 15 14.28 16.89 -6.99
CA ALA A 15 14.43 15.91 -8.07
C ALA A 15 14.50 14.47 -7.54
N VAL A 16 15.14 14.24 -6.39
CA VAL A 16 15.16 12.93 -5.72
C VAL A 16 13.78 12.58 -5.18
N ALA A 17 13.05 13.53 -4.58
CA ALA A 17 11.68 13.30 -4.14
C ALA A 17 10.75 12.93 -5.31
N ALA A 18 10.86 13.62 -6.46
CA ALA A 18 10.05 13.34 -7.65
C ALA A 18 10.37 11.99 -8.32
N SER A 19 11.62 11.51 -8.23
CA SER A 19 12.06 10.23 -8.82
C SER A 19 11.73 9.00 -7.96
N THR A 20 11.27 9.18 -6.73
CA THR A 20 10.76 8.06 -5.89
C THR A 20 9.37 7.57 -6.27
N THR A 21 8.75 8.13 -7.32
CA THR A 21 7.54 7.56 -7.94
C THR A 21 7.84 6.32 -8.79
N SER A 22 8.84 5.51 -8.41
CA SER A 22 8.84 4.11 -8.80
C SER A 22 7.73 3.43 -8.03
N GLY A 23 6.53 3.44 -8.61
CA GLY A 23 5.39 2.66 -8.14
C GLY A 23 5.89 1.29 -7.68
N ALA A 24 5.71 1.02 -6.39
CA ALA A 24 6.07 -0.26 -5.83
C ALA A 24 5.40 -1.35 -6.69
N ALA A 25 6.14 -2.40 -7.02
CA ALA A 25 5.56 -3.58 -7.65
C ALA A 25 4.33 -4.00 -6.84
N ALA A 26 3.15 -3.88 -7.43
CA ALA A 26 1.95 -4.39 -6.81
C ALA A 26 2.09 -5.92 -6.77
N PHE A 27 2.04 -6.51 -5.57
CA PHE A 27 1.85 -7.95 -5.37
C PHE A 27 2.91 -8.87 -6.00
N GLY A 28 4.19 -8.50 -5.93
CA GLY A 28 5.28 -9.38 -6.40
C GLY A 28 5.38 -9.50 -7.93
N LEU A 29 4.67 -8.65 -8.67
CA LEU A 29 4.77 -8.61 -10.13
C LEU A 29 5.99 -7.78 -10.58
N PRO A 30 6.79 -8.27 -11.55
CA PRO A 30 7.87 -7.51 -12.17
C PRO A 30 7.39 -6.14 -12.69
N ARG A 31 8.26 -5.13 -12.57
CA ARG A 31 7.99 -3.79 -13.15
C ARG A 31 7.98 -3.88 -14.68
N GLY A 32 7.13 -3.07 -15.33
CA GLY A 32 7.07 -2.98 -16.80
C GLY A 32 6.17 -4.03 -17.48
N LEU A 33 5.37 -4.76 -16.71
CA LEU A 33 4.36 -5.66 -17.28
C LEU A 33 3.26 -4.85 -17.98
N ARG A 34 2.96 -5.26 -19.21
CA ARG A 34 1.82 -4.70 -19.96
C ARG A 34 0.53 -5.08 -19.25
N PRO A 35 -0.49 -4.20 -19.19
CA PRO A 35 -1.79 -4.53 -18.58
C PRO A 35 -2.40 -5.83 -19.09
N GLY A 36 -2.22 -6.15 -20.37
CA GLY A 36 -2.64 -7.42 -20.97
C GLY A 36 -1.95 -8.68 -20.41
N HIS A 37 -0.74 -8.55 -19.87
CA HIS A 37 0.00 -9.66 -19.24
C HIS A 37 -0.60 -10.04 -17.87
N CYS A 38 -1.01 -9.05 -17.08
CA CYS A 38 -1.78 -9.30 -15.86
C CYS A 38 -3.10 -10.00 -16.21
N ALA A 39 -3.83 -9.48 -17.20
CA ALA A 39 -5.07 -10.09 -17.67
C ALA A 39 -4.88 -11.53 -18.17
N SER A 40 -3.76 -11.85 -18.83
CA SER A 40 -3.47 -13.21 -19.30
C SER A 40 -3.08 -14.16 -18.17
N VAL A 41 -2.28 -13.73 -17.20
CA VAL A 41 -1.88 -14.56 -16.03
C VAL A 41 -3.09 -14.91 -15.17
N PHE A 42 -4.01 -13.97 -14.97
CA PHE A 42 -5.28 -14.25 -14.29
C PHE A 42 -6.20 -15.15 -15.12
N ARG A 43 -6.19 -15.06 -16.47
CA ARG A 43 -6.94 -15.96 -17.36
C ARG A 43 -6.42 -17.40 -17.37
N THR A 44 -5.11 -17.63 -17.23
CA THR A 44 -4.59 -19.01 -17.15
C THR A 44 -4.94 -19.68 -15.83
N TYR A 45 -5.13 -18.88 -14.77
CA TYR A 45 -5.66 -19.35 -13.50
C TYR A 45 -7.18 -19.59 -13.56
N ASP A 46 -7.92 -19.01 -14.51
CA ASP A 46 -9.38 -19.07 -14.66
C ASP A 46 -9.95 -20.50 -14.79
N THR A 47 -9.15 -21.50 -15.15
CA THR A 47 -9.59 -22.90 -15.17
C THR A 47 -9.48 -23.61 -13.82
N VAL A 48 -8.84 -23.01 -12.81
CA VAL A 48 -8.65 -23.59 -11.44
C VAL A 48 -8.88 -22.56 -10.32
N SER A 49 -9.02 -21.27 -10.62
CA SER A 49 -9.12 -20.17 -9.66
C SER A 49 -10.58 -19.74 -9.49
N PRO A 50 -11.15 -19.81 -8.27
CA PRO A 50 -12.52 -19.35 -8.00
C PRO A 50 -12.70 -17.82 -8.09
N PHE A 51 -11.68 -17.07 -8.49
CA PHE A 51 -11.68 -15.61 -8.53
C PHE A 51 -12.04 -15.09 -9.93
N MET A 52 -13.35 -14.92 -10.16
CA MET A 52 -13.89 -14.24 -11.36
C MET A 52 -13.19 -12.89 -11.60
N THR A 53 -12.76 -12.67 -12.84
CA THR A 53 -12.17 -11.41 -13.32
C THR A 53 -13.27 -10.34 -13.38
N GLY A 54 -13.35 -9.54 -12.33
CA GLY A 54 -14.30 -8.42 -12.22
C GLY A 54 -14.51 -7.89 -10.80
N ASN A 55 -14.12 -8.64 -9.77
CA ASN A 55 -14.33 -8.26 -8.36
C ASN A 55 -13.20 -8.71 -7.42
N THR A 56 -12.01 -8.99 -7.97
CA THR A 56 -10.88 -9.50 -7.19
C THR A 56 -9.96 -8.36 -6.82
N THR A 57 -9.77 -8.16 -5.52
CA THR A 57 -8.84 -7.18 -4.96
C THR A 57 -7.74 -7.91 -4.22
N ALA A 58 -6.49 -7.53 -4.48
CA ALA A 58 -5.36 -8.08 -3.76
C ALA A 58 -5.06 -7.22 -2.51
N ILE A 59 -4.75 -7.90 -1.41
CA ILE A 59 -4.45 -7.27 -0.11
C ILE A 59 -3.02 -7.65 0.26
N HIS A 60 -2.18 -6.63 0.39
CA HIS A 60 -0.85 -6.76 0.97
C HIS A 60 -0.91 -6.30 2.42
N LEU A 61 -0.80 -7.25 3.34
CA LEU A 61 -0.68 -6.96 4.77
C LEU A 61 0.80 -6.65 5.05
N GLY A 62 1.14 -5.42 5.47
CA GLY A 62 2.52 -5.03 5.76
C GLY A 62 2.73 -4.67 7.22
N ASN A 63 3.99 -4.60 7.66
CA ASN A 63 4.32 -4.30 9.05
C ASN A 63 3.98 -2.84 9.44
N THR A 64 4.23 -1.91 8.52
CA THR A 64 4.03 -0.46 8.73
C THR A 64 2.78 0.06 8.01
N LYS A 65 2.52 -0.45 6.81
CA LYS A 65 1.40 -0.08 5.95
C LYS A 65 0.85 -1.35 5.30
N SER A 66 -0.46 -1.48 5.25
CA SER A 66 -1.17 -2.49 4.47
C SER A 66 -1.78 -1.82 3.25
N CYS A 67 -1.79 -2.50 2.11
CA CYS A 67 -2.27 -1.95 0.86
C CYS A 67 -3.33 -2.84 0.24
N VAL A 68 -4.30 -2.21 -0.38
CA VAL A 68 -5.36 -2.83 -1.16
C VAL A 68 -5.25 -2.31 -2.59
N ALA A 69 -5.22 -3.20 -3.57
CA ALA A 69 -5.16 -2.81 -4.97
C ALA A 69 -5.86 -3.82 -5.87
N GLY A 70 -6.36 -3.34 -6.99
CA GLY A 70 -7.16 -4.13 -7.92
C GLY A 70 -7.46 -3.35 -9.18
N TYR A 71 -8.38 -3.91 -9.97
CA TYR A 71 -8.92 -3.30 -11.17
C TYR A 71 -10.43 -3.15 -10.97
N GLY A 72 -10.99 -2.02 -11.37
CA GLY A 72 -12.42 -1.79 -11.27
C GLY A 72 -12.75 -0.37 -10.82
N GLY A 73 -13.32 0.39 -11.74
CA GLY A 73 -14.01 1.65 -11.47
C GLY A 73 -15.38 1.64 -12.12
N ARG A 74 -16.34 2.42 -11.58
CA ARG A 74 -17.71 2.51 -12.12
C ARG A 74 -17.76 2.99 -13.58
N LEU A 75 -16.71 3.67 -14.03
CA LEU A 75 -16.56 4.26 -15.35
C LEU A 75 -15.56 3.51 -16.25
N ASP A 76 -14.60 2.78 -15.66
CA ASP A 76 -13.60 2.02 -16.41
C ASP A 76 -13.18 0.76 -15.61
N PRO A 77 -13.54 -0.45 -16.09
CA PRO A 77 -13.15 -1.71 -15.45
C PRO A 77 -11.64 -2.01 -15.59
N HIS A 78 -10.90 -1.28 -16.43
CA HIS A 78 -9.47 -1.48 -16.66
C HIS A 78 -8.57 -0.51 -15.88
N THR A 79 -9.16 0.47 -15.18
CA THR A 79 -8.39 1.36 -14.32
C THR A 79 -7.91 0.61 -13.07
N ALA A 80 -6.59 0.60 -12.88
CA ALA A 80 -5.96 0.07 -11.67
C ALA A 80 -6.09 1.08 -10.52
N TYR A 81 -6.31 0.58 -9.30
CA TYR A 81 -6.27 1.40 -8.09
C TYR A 81 -5.36 0.79 -7.03
N GLN A 82 -4.83 1.64 -6.16
CA GLN A 82 -4.07 1.25 -4.97
C GLN A 82 -4.29 2.24 -3.83
N PHE A 83 -4.60 1.72 -2.65
CA PHE A 83 -4.71 2.49 -1.42
C PHE A 83 -3.87 1.82 -0.33
N CYS A 84 -3.07 2.60 0.39
CA CYS A 84 -2.22 2.10 1.47
C CYS A 84 -2.55 2.80 2.78
N ILE A 85 -2.83 2.00 3.81
CA ILE A 85 -3.32 2.41 5.12
C ILE A 85 -2.28 1.97 6.17
N PRO A 86 -1.95 2.78 7.20
CA PRO A 86 -1.08 2.38 8.27
C PRO A 86 -1.55 1.10 8.94
N SER A 87 -0.62 0.19 9.22
CA SER A 87 -0.90 -1.03 9.99
C SER A 87 -0.89 -0.69 11.48
N TRP A 88 -1.86 0.11 11.90
CA TRP A 88 -2.05 0.57 13.27
C TRP A 88 -3.48 0.27 13.72
N VAL A 89 -3.62 -0.19 14.96
CA VAL A 89 -4.91 -0.49 15.59
C VAL A 89 -4.90 0.06 17.01
N VAL A 90 -6.00 0.68 17.42
CA VAL A 90 -6.26 1.13 18.80
C VAL A 90 -7.60 0.55 19.23
N PHE A 91 -7.67 0.01 20.45
CA PHE A 91 -8.92 -0.34 21.10
C PHE A 91 -9.24 0.74 22.12
N THR A 92 -10.42 1.33 22.03
CA THR A 92 -10.93 2.33 22.98
C THR A 92 -12.26 1.86 23.54
N ASP A 93 -12.74 2.52 24.60
CA ASP A 93 -14.07 2.27 25.16
C ASP A 93 -15.21 2.52 24.15
N ASN A 94 -14.97 3.41 23.17
CA ASN A 94 -15.93 3.79 22.13
C ASN A 94 -15.78 2.97 20.84
N GLY A 95 -14.90 1.96 20.84
CA GLY A 95 -14.65 1.09 19.69
C GLY A 95 -13.21 1.13 19.17
N THR A 96 -13.01 0.62 17.96
CA THR A 96 -11.69 0.38 17.39
C THR A 96 -11.33 1.46 16.37
N LEU A 97 -10.17 2.10 16.54
CA LEU A 97 -9.56 2.94 15.51
C LEU A 97 -8.57 2.11 14.71
N VAL A 98 -8.51 2.34 13.39
CA VAL A 98 -7.56 1.67 12.49
C VAL A 98 -6.90 2.70 11.57
N GLY A 99 -5.74 2.36 11.02
CA GLY A 99 -5.08 3.20 10.02
C GLY A 99 -4.59 4.53 10.57
N GLU A 100 -4.79 5.61 9.81
CA GLU A 100 -4.39 6.97 10.16
C GLU A 100 -4.96 7.40 11.52
N ALA A 101 -6.21 7.05 11.82
CA ALA A 101 -6.84 7.43 13.08
C ALA A 101 -6.12 6.82 14.30
N ALA A 102 -5.74 5.54 14.22
CA ALA A 102 -4.98 4.86 15.27
C ALA A 102 -3.55 5.39 15.39
N MET A 103 -2.89 5.65 14.26
CA MET A 103 -1.55 6.25 14.24
C MET A 103 -1.54 7.63 14.88
N ASN A 104 -2.50 8.49 14.52
CA ASN A 104 -2.61 9.84 15.08
C ASN A 104 -2.95 9.80 16.57
N HIS A 105 -3.79 8.86 16.99
CA HIS A 105 -4.05 8.61 18.39
C HIS A 105 -2.76 8.28 19.15
N ALA A 106 -1.92 7.40 18.60
CA ALA A 106 -0.65 7.02 19.21
C ALA A 106 0.34 8.18 19.31
N ALA A 107 0.29 9.12 18.38
CA ALA A 107 1.12 10.34 18.41
C ALA A 107 0.76 11.24 19.60
N VAL A 108 -0.52 11.26 20.03
CA VAL A 108 -0.99 12.03 21.19
C VAL A 108 -0.90 11.21 22.49
N ARG A 109 -1.14 9.89 22.41
CA ARG A 109 -1.11 8.95 23.55
C ARG A 109 -0.18 7.77 23.26
N PRO A 110 1.13 7.92 23.47
CA PRO A 110 2.09 6.84 23.23
C PRO A 110 1.76 5.56 24.01
N GLY A 111 2.04 4.40 23.43
CA GLY A 111 1.82 3.09 24.07
C GLY A 111 0.36 2.60 24.11
N THR A 112 -0.61 3.42 23.67
CA THR A 112 -2.03 3.04 23.62
C THR A 112 -2.44 2.35 22.32
N ALA A 113 -1.57 2.35 21.31
CA ALA A 113 -1.81 1.74 20.01
C ALA A 113 -0.82 0.62 19.68
N VAL A 114 -1.28 -0.35 18.91
CA VAL A 114 -0.49 -1.49 18.45
C VAL A 114 -0.13 -1.29 16.98
N SER A 115 1.14 -1.46 16.65
CA SER A 115 1.65 -1.54 15.28
C SER A 115 2.68 -2.67 15.17
N GLY A 116 3.06 -3.03 13.95
CA GLY A 116 4.02 -4.10 13.72
C GLY A 116 3.54 -5.51 14.08
N PHE A 117 2.23 -5.68 14.31
CA PHE A 117 1.60 -6.93 14.71
C PHE A 117 1.74 -8.04 13.65
N LYS A 118 1.99 -7.69 12.38
CA LYS A 118 2.27 -8.68 11.33
C LYS A 118 3.41 -9.63 11.73
N ARG A 119 4.41 -9.13 12.47
CA ARG A 119 5.56 -9.94 12.94
C ARG A 119 5.18 -11.01 13.97
N LEU A 120 4.02 -10.87 14.61
CA LEU A 120 3.54 -11.79 15.63
C LEU A 120 2.65 -12.88 15.05
N LEU A 121 2.18 -12.74 13.81
CA LEU A 121 1.33 -13.73 13.17
C LEU A 121 2.09 -15.05 12.98
N GLY A 122 1.46 -16.15 13.41
CA GLY A 122 2.06 -17.49 13.32
C GLY A 122 3.08 -17.80 14.42
N ILE A 123 3.38 -16.86 15.31
CA ILE A 123 4.14 -17.15 16.54
C ILE A 123 3.16 -17.78 17.55
N ARG A 124 3.52 -18.96 18.08
CA ARG A 124 2.81 -19.56 19.22
C ARG A 124 3.19 -18.80 20.49
N GLN A 125 2.19 -18.34 21.23
CA GLN A 125 2.35 -17.85 22.59
C GLN A 125 2.27 -19.00 23.59
#